data_AF-A0A328WXP9-F1
#
_entry.id   AF-A0A328WXP9-F1
#
_cell.length_a   1.000
_cell.length_b   1.000
_cell.length_c   1.000
_cell.angle_alpha   90.00
_cell.angle_beta   90.00
_cell.angle_gamma   90.00
#
_symmetry.space_group_name_H-M   'P 1'
#
loop_
_entity.id
_entity.type
_entity.pdbx_description
1 polymer ?
#
loop_
_entity_poly.entity_id
_entity_poly.type
_entity_poly.pdbx_seq_one_letter_code
_entity_poly.pdbx_strand_id
1 'polypeptide(L)'
;MTHLQKIQHLENYLNQSNESYSDTFKEDILLYFNQDFTEENSQFEFLKELGSPEAIEQKIEFLLSQFVLKFDAEQESENDFIYYYLGQ
;
A
#
# COMPACT_ATOMS: atom_id res chain seq x y z
N MET A 1 -10.61 14.86 -2.51
CA MET A 1 -10.16 14.37 -1.19
C MET A 1 -8.92 15.14 -0.78
N THR A 2 -8.78 15.48 0.50
CA THR A 2 -7.52 15.99 1.06
C THR A 2 -6.49 14.86 1.18
N HIS A 3 -5.22 15.19 1.42
CA HIS A 3 -4.16 14.20 1.60
C HIS A 3 -4.46 13.27 2.79
N LEU A 4 -4.79 13.83 3.96
CA LEU A 4 -5.29 13.07 5.11
C LEU A 4 -6.42 12.10 4.77
N GLN A 5 -7.43 12.54 4.03
CA GLN A 5 -8.57 11.67 3.67
C GLN A 5 -8.12 10.48 2.82
N LYS A 6 -7.10 10.65 1.97
CA LYS A 6 -6.54 9.56 1.17
C LYS A 6 -5.78 8.57 2.03
N ILE A 7 -4.98 9.06 2.97
CA ILE A 7 -4.25 8.23 3.94
C ILE A 7 -5.24 7.41 4.77
N GLN A 8 -6.27 8.04 5.33
CA GLN A 8 -7.31 7.34 6.11
C GLN A 8 -8.10 6.33 5.26
N HIS A 9 -8.34 6.63 3.98
CA HIS A 9 -8.97 5.68 3.07
C HIS A 9 -8.08 4.46 2.84
N LEU A 10 -6.79 4.67 2.59
CA LEU A 10 -5.80 3.61 2.43
C LEU A 10 -5.69 2.75 3.69
N GLU A 11 -5.58 3.37 4.86
CA GLU A 11 -5.54 2.68 6.16
C GLU A 11 -6.76 1.77 6.33
N ASN A 12 -7.97 2.30 6.09
CA ASN A 12 -9.19 1.50 6.18
C ASN A 12 -9.19 0.35 5.18
N TYR A 13 -8.77 0.59 3.94
CA TYR A 13 -8.72 -0.44 2.90
C TYR A 13 -7.74 -1.58 3.22
N LEU A 14 -6.58 -1.24 3.78
CA LEU A 14 -5.58 -2.21 4.22
C LEU A 14 -6.02 -2.99 5.48
N ASN A 15 -6.74 -2.34 6.39
CA ASN A 15 -7.31 -2.99 7.59
C ASN A 15 -8.60 -3.79 7.28
N GLN A 16 -9.19 -3.64 6.09
CA GLN A 16 -10.32 -4.47 5.68
C GLN A 16 -9.84 -5.88 5.35
N SER A 17 -10.03 -6.81 6.28
CA SER A 17 -9.85 -8.24 6.04
C SER A 17 -10.91 -8.75 5.07
N ASN A 18 -10.47 -9.37 3.98
CA ASN A 18 -11.37 -10.04 3.02
C ASN A 18 -11.20 -11.57 2.99
N GLU A 19 -10.56 -12.13 4.03
CA GLU A 19 -10.22 -13.56 4.19
C GLU A 19 -9.55 -14.16 2.94
N SER A 20 -8.79 -13.34 2.20
CA SER A 20 -8.10 -13.73 0.98
C SER A 20 -6.60 -13.88 1.22
N TYR A 21 -5.90 -14.60 0.35
CA TYR A 21 -4.44 -14.70 0.39
C TYR A 21 -3.76 -13.33 0.34
N SER A 22 -4.41 -12.36 -0.30
CA SER A 22 -3.97 -10.97 -0.36
C SER A 22 -3.92 -10.27 1.01
N ASP A 23 -4.64 -10.76 2.02
CA ASP A 23 -4.66 -10.14 3.36
C ASP A 23 -3.32 -10.27 4.07
N THR A 24 -2.57 -11.35 3.85
CA THR A 24 -1.21 -11.50 4.40
C THR A 24 -0.33 -10.32 3.96
N PHE A 25 -0.32 -10.02 2.65
CA PHE A 25 0.47 -8.92 2.12
C PHE A 25 -0.07 -7.53 2.50
N LYS A 26 -1.36 -7.40 2.82
CA LYS A 26 -1.89 -6.13 3.36
C LYS A 26 -1.28 -5.83 4.74
N GLU A 27 -1.12 -6.84 5.59
CA GLU A 27 -0.43 -6.69 6.87
C GLU A 27 1.03 -6.25 6.67
N ASP A 28 1.73 -6.82 5.68
CA ASP A 28 3.10 -6.41 5.33
C ASP A 28 3.16 -4.95 4.85
N ILE A 29 2.17 -4.49 4.07
CA ILE A 29 2.06 -3.09 3.66
C ILE A 29 1.79 -2.17 4.87
N LEU A 30 0.93 -2.58 5.80
CA LEU A 30 0.69 -1.83 7.04
C LEU A 30 1.97 -1.70 7.88
N LEU A 31 2.74 -2.78 7.98
CA LEU A 31 4.03 -2.84 8.66
C LEU A 31 5.07 -1.94 7.97
N TYR A 32 5.11 -1.91 6.64
CA TYR A 32 6.00 -1.04 5.87
C TYR A 32 5.81 0.45 6.19
N PHE A 33 4.56 0.87 6.43
CA PHE A 33 4.25 2.24 6.87
C PHE A 33 4.50 2.48 8.36
N ASN A 34 5.03 1.50 9.10
CA ASN A 34 5.15 1.52 10.57
C ASN A 34 3.84 1.85 11.30
N GLN A 35 2.70 1.59 10.66
CA GLN A 35 1.38 2.04 11.12
C GLN A 35 1.29 3.58 11.32
N ASP A 36 2.23 4.36 10.77
CA ASP A 36 2.25 5.81 10.84
C ASP A 36 1.44 6.38 9.68
N PHE A 37 0.12 6.49 9.87
CA PHE A 37 -0.85 7.06 8.93
C PHE A 37 -1.01 8.58 9.09
N THR A 38 0.12 9.29 9.17
CA THR A 38 0.14 10.76 9.32
C THR A 38 0.45 11.45 7.99
N GLU A 39 0.01 12.70 7.81
CA GLU A 39 0.36 13.51 6.62
C GLU A 39 1.84 13.89 6.56
N GLU A 40 2.59 13.68 7.65
CA GLU A 40 4.02 13.94 7.73
C GLU A 40 4.84 12.77 7.16
N ASN A 41 4.22 11.59 7.04
CA ASN A 41 4.89 10.43 6.47
C ASN A 41 5.08 10.60 4.95
N SER A 42 6.34 10.75 4.55
CA SER A 42 6.72 10.95 3.15
C SER A 42 6.47 9.71 2.28
N GLN A 43 6.25 8.54 2.88
CA GLN A 43 5.88 7.33 2.14
C GLN A 43 4.50 7.45 1.48
N PHE A 44 3.64 8.39 1.91
CA PHE A 44 2.34 8.64 1.28
C PHE A 44 2.37 9.70 0.18
N GLU A 45 3.53 10.19 -0.24
CA GLU A 45 3.60 11.20 -1.29
C GLU A 45 2.94 10.75 -2.60
N PHE A 46 2.98 9.45 -2.93
CA PHE A 46 2.27 8.89 -4.09
C PHE A 46 0.75 9.13 -4.04
N LEU A 47 0.14 9.23 -2.86
CA LEU A 47 -1.28 9.54 -2.70
C LEU A 47 -1.59 10.97 -3.17
N LYS A 48 -0.62 11.89 -3.19
CA LYS A 48 -0.84 13.27 -3.69
C LYS A 48 -1.27 13.24 -5.16
N GLU A 49 -0.68 12.34 -5.96
CA GLU A 49 -0.94 12.22 -7.40
C GLU A 49 -2.26 11.51 -7.71
N LEU A 50 -2.77 10.68 -6.80
CA LEU A 50 -4.03 9.95 -6.99
C LEU A 50 -5.24 10.85 -6.75
N GLY A 51 -6.08 11.04 -7.78
CA GLY A 51 -7.24 11.95 -7.70
C GLY A 51 -8.46 11.39 -6.95
N SER A 52 -8.56 10.07 -6.83
CA SER A 52 -9.78 9.36 -6.44
C SER A 52 -9.49 8.20 -5.48
N PRO A 53 -10.45 7.82 -4.60
CA PRO A 53 -10.29 6.69 -3.69
C PRO A 53 -10.12 5.38 -4.47
N GLU A 54 -10.87 5.19 -5.56
CA GLU A 54 -10.73 4.02 -6.44
C GLU A 54 -9.31 3.90 -7.01
N ALA A 55 -8.64 5.02 -7.29
CA ALA A 55 -7.26 5.00 -7.80
C ALA A 55 -6.25 4.53 -6.74
N ILE A 56 -6.52 4.79 -5.45
CA ILE A 56 -5.74 4.27 -4.33
C ILE A 56 -5.90 2.76 -4.25
N GLU A 57 -7.15 2.28 -4.24
CA GLU A 57 -7.46 0.86 -4.20
C GLU A 57 -6.82 0.12 -5.37
N GLN A 58 -6.97 0.63 -6.60
CA GLN A 58 -6.35 0.04 -7.80
C GLN A 58 -4.81 0.00 -7.73
N LYS A 59 -4.16 1.01 -7.17
CA LYS A 59 -2.69 1.01 -6.99
C LYS A 59 -2.26 -0.07 -5.99
N ILE A 60 -3.00 -0.23 -4.89
CA ILE A 60 -2.74 -1.27 -3.88
C ILE A 60 -3.06 -2.66 -4.42
N GLU A 61 -4.18 -2.85 -5.12
CA GLU A 61 -4.50 -4.12 -5.79
C GLU A 61 -3.45 -4.50 -6.82
N PHE A 62 -2.95 -3.52 -7.58
CA PHE A 62 -1.84 -3.75 -8.50
C PHE A 62 -0.58 -4.19 -7.77
N LEU A 63 -0.19 -3.50 -6.67
CA LEU A 63 0.93 -3.91 -5.82
C LEU A 63 0.76 -5.34 -5.30
N LEU A 64 -0.41 -5.68 -4.73
CA LEU A 64 -0.71 -7.01 -4.21
C LEU A 64 -0.63 -8.08 -5.32
N SER A 65 -1.15 -7.77 -6.51
CA SER A 65 -1.06 -8.67 -7.66
C SER A 65 0.39 -8.89 -8.10
N GLN A 66 1.21 -7.84 -8.12
CA GLN A 66 2.62 -7.95 -8.43
C GLN A 66 3.36 -8.73 -7.34
N PHE A 67 2.97 -8.58 -6.07
CA PHE A 67 3.51 -9.36 -4.97
C PHE A 67 3.28 -10.85 -5.22
N VAL A 68 2.04 -11.26 -5.49
CA VAL A 68 1.71 -12.67 -5.77
C VAL A 68 2.44 -13.22 -7.01
N LEU A 69 2.66 -12.39 -8.03
CA LEU A 69 3.21 -12.83 -9.31
C LEU A 69 4.74 -12.79 -9.40
N LYS A 70 5.38 -11.84 -8.71
CA LYS A 70 6.78 -11.49 -8.92
C LYS A 70 7.60 -11.41 -7.65
N PHE A 71 6.99 -11.28 -6.47
CA PHE A 71 7.76 -11.20 -5.24
C PHE A 71 8.50 -12.51 -5.01
N ASP A 72 9.81 -12.39 -4.81
CA ASP A 72 10.69 -13.51 -4.52
C ASP A 72 11.51 -13.16 -3.27
N ALA A 73 11.17 -13.81 -2.16
CA ALA A 73 11.79 -13.56 -0.86
C ALA A 73 13.28 -13.95 -0.79
N GLU A 74 13.81 -14.68 -1.79
CA GLU A 74 15.24 -14.99 -1.89
C GLU A 74 16.02 -13.90 -2.63
N GLN A 75 15.34 -13.11 -3.49
CA GLN A 75 15.96 -12.05 -4.29
C GLN A 75 15.78 -10.65 -3.67
N GLU A 76 14.65 -10.36 -3.03
CA GLU A 76 14.35 -9.03 -2.49
C GLU A 76 13.51 -9.06 -1.20
N SER A 77 13.52 -7.93 -0.48
CA SER A 77 12.71 -7.75 0.72
C SER A 77 11.36 -7.10 0.38
N GLU A 78 10.33 -7.46 1.13
CA GLU A 78 8.97 -6.96 0.98
C GLU A 78 8.92 -5.43 1.00
N ASN A 79 9.66 -4.81 1.92
CA ASN A 79 9.79 -3.36 2.02
C ASN A 79 10.38 -2.72 0.76
N ASP A 80 11.38 -3.36 0.14
CA ASP A 80 12.01 -2.87 -1.09
C ASP A 80 11.04 -2.99 -2.27
N PHE A 81 10.32 -4.12 -2.36
CA PHE A 81 9.29 -4.34 -3.35
C PHE A 81 8.17 -3.30 -3.25
N ILE A 82 7.65 -3.07 -2.03
CA ILE A 82 6.61 -2.08 -1.75
C ILE A 82 7.12 -0.67 -2.09
N TYR A 83 8.34 -0.33 -1.68
CA TYR A 83 8.96 0.96 -2.00
C TYR A 83 9.08 1.17 -3.51
N TYR A 84 9.52 0.15 -4.26
CA TYR A 84 9.65 0.24 -5.71
C TYR A 84 8.32 0.53 -6.41
N TYR A 85 7.24 -0.14 -6.01
CA TYR A 85 5.94 0.00 -6.65
C TYR A 85 5.13 1.22 -6.19
N LEU A 86 5.37 1.71 -4.96
CA LEU A 86 4.73 2.92 -4.43
C LEU A 86 5.52 4.19 -4.75
N GLY A 87 6.85 4.11 -4.89
CA GLY A 87 7.74 5.24 -5.21
C GLY A 87 7.90 5.53 -6.72
N GLN A 88 7.31 4.70 -7.58
CA GLN A 88 7.16 4.90 -9.03
C GLN A 88 5.87 5.65 -9.37
#